data_AF-A0A369VQH0-F1
#
_entry.id   AF-A0A369VQH0-F1
#
_cell.length_a   1.000
_cell.length_b   1.000
_cell.length_c   1.000
_cell.angle_alpha   90.00
_cell.angle_beta   90.00
_cell.angle_gamma   90.00
#
_symmetry.space_group_name_H-M   'P 1'
#
loop_
_entity.id
_entity.type
_entity.pdbx_description
1 polymer ?
#
loop_
_entity_poly.entity_id
_entity_poly.type
_entity_poly.pdbx_seq_one_letter_code
_entity_poly.pdbx_strand_id
1 'polypeptide(L)'
;MDVIEGSIEERGRALVAEVRSAARAHATTWEALVPDSFRVDLRAEAAEEAAYLEMAAAKTRLREHICATYGISIRELASLAMP
;
A
#
# COMPACT_ATOMS: atom_id res chain seq x y z
N MET A 1 27.42 -13.40 0.53
CA MET A 1 26.01 -13.15 0.85
C MET A 1 25.43 -12.52 -0.40
N ASP A 2 25.08 -13.38 -1.35
CA ASP A 2 24.58 -12.97 -2.66
C ASP A 2 23.19 -12.38 -2.48
N VAL A 3 23.11 -11.06 -2.57
CA VAL A 3 21.84 -10.36 -2.65
C VAL A 3 21.29 -10.66 -4.04
N ILE A 4 20.10 -11.24 -4.09
CA ILE A 4 19.35 -11.47 -5.32
C ILE A 4 19.09 -10.10 -5.98
N GLU A 5 19.96 -9.67 -6.90
CA GLU A 5 19.67 -8.58 -7.83
C GLU A 5 18.71 -9.13 -8.89
N GLY A 6 17.43 -9.23 -8.52
CA GLY A 6 16.36 -9.40 -9.48
C GLY A 6 16.28 -8.19 -10.41
N SER A 7 15.79 -8.38 -11.64
CA SER A 7 15.67 -7.30 -12.60
C SER A 7 14.80 -6.16 -12.07
N ILE A 8 14.97 -4.94 -12.59
CA ILE A 8 14.13 -3.78 -12.22
C ILE A 8 12.63 -4.14 -12.34
N GLU A 9 12.26 -4.89 -13.37
CA GLU A 9 10.89 -5.36 -13.61
C GLU A 9 10.43 -6.39 -12.57
N GLU A 10 11.30 -7.31 -12.14
CA GLU A 10 10.99 -8.28 -11.07
C GLU A 10 10.73 -7.57 -9.75
N ARG A 11 11.59 -6.60 -9.41
CA ARG A 11 11.42 -5.76 -8.22
C ARG A 11 10.13 -4.93 -8.29
N GLY A 12 9.83 -4.35 -9.44
CA GLY A 12 8.59 -3.62 -9.67
C GLY A 12 7.35 -4.52 -9.48
N ARG A 13 7.38 -5.75 -10.02
CA ARG A 13 6.29 -6.73 -9.83
C ARG A 13 6.12 -7.13 -8.37
N ALA A 14 7.20 -7.33 -7.63
CA ALA A 14 7.16 -7.64 -6.21
C ALA A 14 6.51 -6.51 -5.40
N LEU A 15 6.90 -5.26 -5.65
CA LEU A 15 6.32 -4.08 -4.98
C LEU A 15 4.82 -3.91 -5.30
N VAL A 16 4.39 -4.16 -6.53
CA VAL A 16 2.96 -4.16 -6.90
C VAL A 16 2.21 -5.27 -6.16
N ALA A 17 2.80 -6.47 -6.02
CA ALA A 17 2.20 -7.55 -5.27
C ALA A 17 2.04 -7.21 -3.77
N GLU A 18 3.04 -6.54 -3.17
CA GLU A 18 2.95 -6.03 -1.80
C GLU A 18 1.78 -5.05 -1.64
N VAL A 19 1.67 -4.05 -2.51
CA VAL A 19 0.57 -3.07 -2.46
C VAL A 19 -0.79 -3.77 -2.57
N ARG A 20 -0.92 -4.74 -3.49
CA ARG A 20 -2.17 -5.51 -3.64
C ARG A 20 -2.49 -6.35 -2.41
N SER A 21 -1.48 -6.91 -1.76
CA SER A 21 -1.66 -7.68 -0.53
C SER A 21 -2.13 -6.79 0.62
N ALA A 22 -1.45 -5.66 0.84
CA ALA A 22 -1.80 -4.71 1.89
C ALA A 22 -3.19 -4.08 1.65
N ALA A 23 -3.53 -3.76 0.40
CA ALA A 23 -4.87 -3.25 0.06
C ALA A 23 -5.99 -4.27 0.34
N ARG A 24 -5.73 -5.57 0.17
CA ARG A 24 -6.68 -6.62 0.55
C ARG A 24 -6.80 -6.76 2.07
N ALA A 25 -5.70 -6.63 2.81
CA ALA A 25 -5.73 -6.67 4.27
C ALA A 25 -6.48 -5.48 4.88
N HIS A 26 -6.32 -4.29 4.28
CA HIS A 26 -7.04 -3.07 4.66
C HIS A 26 -8.53 -3.07 4.28
N ALA A 27 -9.02 -4.01 3.45
CA ALA A 27 -10.40 -4.03 3.00
C ALA A 27 -11.39 -4.44 4.11
N THR A 28 -11.50 -3.62 5.15
CA THR A 28 -12.43 -3.74 6.28
C THR A 28 -13.79 -3.18 5.89
N THR A 29 -14.86 -3.79 6.39
CA THR A 29 -16.23 -3.31 6.20
C THR A 29 -16.67 -2.43 7.37
N TRP A 30 -17.63 -1.54 7.13
CA TRP A 30 -18.20 -0.71 8.19
C TRP A 30 -18.79 -1.56 9.32
N GLU A 31 -19.46 -2.66 8.99
CA GLU A 31 -20.06 -3.59 9.96
C GLU A 31 -19.01 -4.32 10.82
N ALA A 32 -17.75 -4.40 10.37
CA ALA A 32 -16.65 -4.93 11.19
C ALA A 32 -16.18 -3.91 12.23
N LEU A 33 -16.27 -2.61 11.92
CA LEU A 33 -15.91 -1.51 12.83
C LEU A 33 -17.06 -1.15 13.77
N VAL A 34 -18.30 -1.20 13.26
CA VAL A 34 -19.53 -0.84 13.96
C VAL A 34 -20.55 -1.96 13.77
N PRO A 35 -20.48 -3.03 14.59
CA PRO A 35 -21.36 -4.18 14.46
C PRO A 35 -22.84 -3.86 14.66
N ASP A 36 -23.13 -2.83 15.48
CA ASP A 36 -24.48 -2.32 15.71
C ASP A 36 -24.44 -0.82 16.08
N SER A 37 -25.61 -0.16 16.06
CA SER A 37 -25.71 1.30 16.26
C SER A 37 -25.25 1.82 17.64
N PHE A 38 -25.01 0.94 18.61
CA PHE A 38 -24.59 1.30 19.96
C PHE A 38 -23.17 0.85 20.29
N ARG A 39 -22.50 0.13 19.37
CA ARG A 39 -21.21 -0.50 19.63
C ARG A 39 -20.21 -0.22 18.51
N VAL A 40 -19.06 0.30 18.91
CA VAL A 40 -17.85 0.39 18.09
C VAL A 40 -16.87 -0.66 18.59
N ASP A 41 -16.29 -1.44 17.66
CA ASP A 41 -15.21 -2.36 17.98
C ASP A 41 -13.85 -1.66 17.82
N LEU A 42 -13.33 -1.13 18.94
CA LEU A 42 -12.05 -0.43 18.97
C LEU A 42 -10.85 -1.33 18.61
N ARG A 43 -11.00 -2.66 18.75
CA ARG A 43 -9.94 -3.59 18.32
C ARG A 43 -9.95 -3.72 16.80
N ALA A 44 -11.14 -3.77 16.20
CA ALA A 44 -11.27 -3.75 14.75
C ALA A 44 -10.78 -2.41 14.16
N GLU A 45 -11.08 -1.29 14.82
CA GLU A 45 -10.55 0.04 14.46
C GLU A 45 -9.02 0.07 14.50
N ALA A 46 -8.40 -0.36 15.61
CA ALA A 46 -6.94 -0.40 15.70
C ALA A 46 -6.29 -1.33 14.66
N ALA A 47 -6.96 -2.43 14.32
CA ALA A 47 -6.49 -3.35 13.28
C ALA A 47 -6.62 -2.75 11.87
N GLU A 48 -7.69 -2.01 11.60
CA GLU A 48 -7.88 -1.28 10.35
C GLU A 48 -6.83 -0.18 10.18
N GLU A 49 -6.58 0.60 11.23
CA GLU A 49 -5.57 1.65 11.18
C GLU A 49 -4.15 1.09 10.97
N ALA A 50 -3.82 -0.04 11.61
CA ALA A 50 -2.56 -0.74 11.35
C ALA A 50 -2.46 -1.21 9.89
N ALA A 51 -3.52 -1.81 9.33
CA ALA A 51 -3.57 -2.23 7.94
C ALA A 51 -3.48 -1.05 6.96
N TYR A 52 -4.07 0.10 7.31
CA TYR A 52 -3.97 1.34 6.54
C TYR A 52 -2.52 1.83 6.48
N LEU A 53 -1.83 1.88 7.63
CA LEU A 53 -0.43 2.30 7.71
C LEU A 53 0.49 1.38 6.90
N GLU A 54 0.27 0.07 6.94
CA GLU A 54 1.01 -0.91 6.11
C GLU A 54 0.77 -0.68 4.61
N MET A 55 -0.48 -0.47 4.20
CA MET A 55 -0.82 -0.15 2.82
C MET A 55 -0.19 1.16 2.37
N ALA A 56 -0.22 2.20 3.20
CA ALA A 56 0.39 3.49 2.90
C ALA A 56 1.91 3.36 2.71
N ALA A 57 2.58 2.61 3.59
CA ALA A 57 4.01 2.33 3.49
C ALA A 57 4.35 1.55 2.20
N ALA A 58 3.57 0.52 1.85
CA ALA A 58 3.75 -0.24 0.60
C ALA A 58 3.60 0.66 -0.64
N LYS A 59 2.58 1.53 -0.67
CA LYS A 59 2.38 2.51 -1.75
C LYS A 59 3.55 3.47 -1.84
N THR A 60 4.10 3.93 -0.72
CA THR A 60 5.29 4.79 -0.70
C THR A 60 6.50 4.11 -1.31
N ARG A 61 6.82 2.87 -0.92
CA ARG A 61 7.93 2.10 -1.52
C ARG A 61 7.80 1.94 -3.03
N LEU A 62 6.59 1.65 -3.52
CA LEU A 62 6.33 1.56 -4.96
C LEU A 62 6.57 2.90 -5.67
N ARG A 63 6.08 4.01 -5.11
CA ARG A 63 6.28 5.34 -5.69
C ARG A 63 7.75 5.73 -5.72
N GLU A 64 8.48 5.49 -4.62
CA GLU A 64 9.92 5.73 -4.55
C GLU A 64 10.68 4.92 -5.60
N HIS A 65 10.35 3.64 -5.77
CA HIS A 65 10.96 2.81 -6.81
C HIS A 65 10.69 3.34 -8.22
N ILE A 66 9.46 3.76 -8.53
CA ILE A 66 9.11 4.35 -9.83
C ILE A 66 9.91 5.64 -10.07
N CYS A 67 9.89 6.55 -9.10
CA CYS A 67 10.63 7.81 -9.19
C CYS A 67 12.14 7.57 -9.42
N ALA A 68 12.75 6.65 -8.66
CA ALA A 68 14.16 6.29 -8.81
C ALA A 68 14.47 5.63 -10.16
N THR A 69 13.56 4.77 -10.65
CA THR A 69 13.76 4.03 -11.91
C THR A 69 13.69 4.94 -13.13
N TYR A 70 12.75 5.89 -13.13
CA TYR A 70 12.50 6.75 -14.29
C TYR A 70 13.10 8.16 -14.15
N GLY A 71 13.72 8.48 -13.01
CA GLY A 71 14.30 9.80 -12.76
C GLY A 71 13.26 10.91 -12.68
N ILE A 72 12.02 10.58 -12.29
CA ILE A 72 10.91 11.54 -12.18
C ILE A 72 10.61 11.87 -10.72
N SER A 73 10.07 13.05 -10.49
CA SER A 73 9.57 13.46 -9.18
C SER A 73 8.19 12.88 -8.87
N ILE A 74 7.83 12.91 -7.59
CA ILE A 74 6.48 12.50 -7.13
C ILE A 74 5.36 13.33 -7.77
N ARG A 75 5.63 14.61 -8.08
CA ARG A 75 4.66 15.51 -8.71
C ARG A 75 4.43 15.13 -10.17
N GLU A 76 5.49 14.80 -10.89
CA GLU A 76 5.41 14.32 -12.27
C GLU A 76 4.70 12.97 -12.35
N LEU A 77 5.04 12.04 -11.43
CA LEU A 77 4.33 10.76 -11.31
C LEU A 77 2.82 10.97 -11.07
N ALA A 78 2.44 11.87 -10.16
CA ALA A 78 1.04 12.19 -9.91
C ALA A 78 0.34 12.77 -11.15
N SER A 79 1.03 13.63 -11.90
CA SER A 79 0.49 14.21 -13.15
C SER A 79 0.23 13.15 -14.22
N LEU A 80 1.05 12.10 -14.30
CA LEU A 80 0.87 10.98 -15.25
C LEU A 80 -0.30 10.05 -14.87
N ALA A 81 -0.63 10.00 -13.59
CA ALA A 81 -1.71 9.15 -13.07
C ALA A 81 -3.10 9.81 -13.13
N MET A 82 -3.16 11.11 -13.42
CA MET A 82 -4.42 11.82 -13.67
C MET A 82 -4.78 11.73 -15.16
N PRO A 83 -6.05 11.42 -15.52
CA PRO A 83 -6.52 11.44 -16.91
C PRO A 83 -6.40 12.80 -17.60
#